data_AF-A0A7C4WXS5-F1
#
_entry.id   AF-A0A7C4WXS5-F1
#
_cell.length_a   1.000
_cell.length_b   1.000
_cell.length_c   1.000
_cell.angle_alpha   90.00
_cell.angle_beta   90.00
_cell.angle_gamma   90.00
#
_symmetry.space_group_name_H-M   'P 1'
#
loop_
_entity.id
_entity.type
_entity.pdbx_description
1 polymer ?
#
loop_
_entity_poly.entity_id
_entity_poly.type
_entity_poly.pdbx_seq_one_letter_code
_entity_poly.pdbx_strand_id
1 'polypeptide(L)'
;MFRVTHPFHPLCGREIEFVSRIRGWADDRVFFLGAQQRLTSIPTAWTSLAGVDPFVEMARGRAHFRVEDLLRLSGMIRDLKGGETVAPKKGGGRDV
;
A
#
# COMPACT_ATOMS: atom_id res chain seq x y z
N MET A 1 18.66 -6.33 -7.90
CA MET A 1 17.37 -6.44 -8.61
C MET A 1 16.31 -6.95 -7.64
N PHE A 2 15.03 -6.71 -7.91
CA PHE A 2 13.91 -7.29 -7.18
C PHE A 2 12.76 -7.60 -8.14
N ARG A 3 11.86 -8.50 -7.72
CA ARG A 3 10.65 -8.83 -8.47
C ARG A 3 9.44 -8.16 -7.84
N VAL A 4 8.54 -7.60 -8.65
CA VAL A 4 7.23 -7.16 -8.16
C VAL A 4 6.33 -8.39 -8.01
N THR A 5 5.83 -8.63 -6.80
CA THR A 5 5.09 -9.86 -6.45
C THR A 5 3.59 -9.63 -6.32
N HIS A 6 3.14 -8.39 -6.14
CA HIS A 6 1.73 -8.12 -5.84
C HIS A 6 0.87 -8.01 -7.12
N PRO A 7 -0.24 -8.78 -7.25
CA PRO A 7 -1.02 -8.90 -8.49
C PRO A 7 -1.73 -7.60 -8.90
N PHE A 8 -1.99 -6.69 -7.95
CA PHE A 8 -2.64 -5.40 -8.24
C PHE A 8 -1.67 -4.32 -8.75
N HIS A 9 -0.37 -4.62 -8.88
CA HIS A 9 0.57 -3.68 -9.48
C HIS A 9 0.75 -3.97 -10.98
N PRO A 10 0.71 -2.97 -11.88
CA PRO A 10 0.87 -3.19 -13.32
C PRO A 10 2.20 -3.85 -13.74
N LEU A 11 3.23 -3.74 -12.90
CA LEU A 11 4.53 -4.36 -13.11
C LEU A 11 4.65 -5.76 -12.49
N CYS A 12 3.56 -6.36 -11.99
CA CYS A 12 3.58 -7.68 -11.37
C CYS A 12 4.32 -8.71 -12.24
N GLY A 13 5.21 -9.47 -11.62
CA GLY A 13 6.03 -10.50 -12.26
C GLY A 13 7.33 -9.99 -12.88
N ARG A 14 7.50 -8.67 -13.08
CA ARG A 14 8.71 -8.09 -13.66
C ARG A 14 9.86 -8.00 -12.66
N GLU A 15 11.08 -8.16 -13.17
CA GLU A 15 12.32 -7.87 -12.45
C GLU A 15 12.79 -6.45 -12.75
N ILE A 16 13.23 -5.75 -11.70
CA ILE A 16 13.58 -4.33 -11.76
C ILE A 16 14.89 -4.10 -11.00
N GLU A 17 15.71 -3.18 -11.50
CA GLU A 17 16.91 -2.75 -10.81
C GLU A 17 16.55 -1.99 -9.52
N PHE A 18 17.24 -2.35 -8.44
CA PHE A 18 17.02 -1.75 -7.13
C PHE A 18 17.87 -0.48 -7.00
N VAL A 19 17.27 0.63 -6.59
CA VAL A 19 18.02 1.87 -6.31
C VAL A 19 18.24 2.02 -4.81
N SER A 20 17.16 2.06 -4.02
CA SER A 20 17.26 2.20 -2.57
C SER A 20 15.99 1.71 -1.87
N ARG A 21 16.07 1.51 -0.55
CA ARG A 21 14.93 1.20 0.33
C ARG A 21 14.91 2.19 1.47
N ILE A 22 13.77 2.80 1.71
CA ILE A 22 13.57 3.75 2.81
C ILE A 22 12.47 3.20 3.70
N ARG A 23 12.82 2.99 4.97
CA ARG A 23 11.84 2.72 6.04
C ARG A 23 11.46 4.04 6.66
N GLY A 24 10.36 4.61 6.19
CA GLY A 24 9.78 5.83 6.75
C GLY A 24 8.85 5.53 7.92
N TRP A 25 8.39 6.59 8.58
CA TRP A 25 7.43 6.50 9.68
C TRP A 25 6.07 5.91 9.29
N ALA A 26 5.67 6.09 8.02
CA ALA A 26 4.37 5.64 7.53
C ALA A 26 4.44 4.37 6.67
N ASP A 27 5.57 4.12 6.01
CA ASP A 27 5.69 3.02 5.05
C ASP A 27 7.16 2.64 4.80
N ASP A 28 7.35 1.38 4.44
CA ASP A 28 8.61 0.82 3.99
C ASP A 28 8.57 0.65 2.48
N ARG A 29 9.40 1.42 1.76
CA ARG A 29 9.31 1.55 0.30
C ARG A 29 10.62 1.23 -0.38
N VAL A 30 10.50 0.61 -1.55
CA VAL A 30 11.59 0.36 -2.51
C VAL A 30 11.50 1.40 -3.61
N PHE A 31 12.62 2.06 -3.89
CA PHE A 31 12.77 3.01 -4.99
C PHE A 31 13.49 2.35 -6.17
N PHE A 32 13.04 2.68 -7.37
CA PHE A 32 13.58 2.18 -8.63
C PHE A 32 13.37 3.17 -9.78
N LEU A 33 14.10 2.99 -10.87
CA LEU A 33 13.89 3.78 -12.09
C LEU A 33 12.81 3.11 -12.94
N GLY A 34 11.71 3.82 -13.13
CA GLY A 34 10.58 3.38 -13.95
C GLY A 34 10.73 3.78 -15.41
N ALA A 35 9.60 3.84 -16.11
CA ALA A 35 9.56 4.34 -17.48
C ALA A 35 10.17 5.76 -17.58
N GLN A 36 10.87 6.02 -18.69
CA GLN A 36 11.55 7.29 -18.96
C GLN A 36 12.55 7.72 -17.87
N GLN A 37 13.22 6.76 -17.20
CA GLN A 37 14.22 7.03 -16.15
C GLN A 37 13.66 7.82 -14.95
N ARG A 38 12.34 7.79 -14.74
CA ARG A 38 11.72 8.49 -13.61
C ARG A 38 11.87 7.68 -12.34
N LEU A 39 12.43 8.29 -11.29
CA LEU A 39 12.49 7.70 -9.95
C LEU A 39 11.07 7.50 -9.42
N THR A 40 10.73 6.26 -9.07
CA THR A 40 9.43 5.86 -8.56
C THR A 40 9.59 4.92 -7.36
N SER A 41 8.50 4.62 -6.66
CA SER A 41 8.54 3.73 -5.50
C SER A 41 7.32 2.84 -5.39
N ILE A 42 7.52 1.66 -4.80
CA ILE A 42 6.49 0.67 -4.49
C ILE A 42 6.67 0.22 -3.03
N PRO A 43 5.60 -0.17 -2.31
CA PRO A 43 5.75 -0.76 -0.98
C PRO A 43 6.68 -1.98 -1.03
N THR A 44 7.58 -2.11 -0.06
CA THR A 44 8.48 -3.26 0.03
C THR A 44 7.67 -4.56 0.09
N ALA A 45 6.53 -4.56 0.79
CA ALA A 45 5.56 -5.66 0.87
C ALA A 45 5.06 -6.18 -0.49
N TRP A 46 5.18 -5.40 -1.56
CA TRP A 46 4.75 -5.77 -2.91
C TRP A 46 5.91 -6.29 -3.78
N THR A 47 7.06 -6.54 -3.17
CA THR A 47 8.27 -6.97 -3.85
C THR A 47 8.86 -8.21 -3.19
N SER A 48 9.77 -8.88 -3.89
CA SER A 48 10.58 -9.97 -3.34
C SER A 48 11.56 -9.53 -2.24
N LEU A 49 11.63 -8.23 -1.91
CA LEU A 49 12.47 -7.71 -0.81
C LEU A 49 11.74 -7.70 0.54
N ALA A 50 10.42 -7.95 0.56
CA ALA A 50 9.69 -8.20 1.79
C ALA A 50 9.96 -9.61 2.31
N GLY A 51 9.95 -9.75 3.64
CA GLY A 51 9.77 -11.05 4.25
C GLY A 51 8.41 -11.62 3.86
N VAL A 52 8.35 -12.92 3.59
CA VAL A 52 7.09 -13.58 3.22
C VAL A 52 6.20 -13.65 4.45
N ASP A 53 4.96 -13.18 4.32
CA ASP A 53 3.97 -13.32 5.37
C ASP A 53 3.55 -14.80 5.51
N PRO A 54 3.62 -15.43 6.71
CA PRO A 54 3.34 -16.86 6.86
C PRO A 54 1.93 -17.28 6.41
N PHE A 55 0.94 -16.39 6.53
CA PHE A 55 -0.40 -16.67 6.03
C PHE A 55 -0.42 -16.72 4.51
N VAL A 56 0.23 -15.74 3.85
CA VAL A 56 0.31 -15.67 2.38
C VAL A 56 1.12 -16.85 1.83
N GLU A 57 2.18 -17.25 2.52
CA GLU A 57 2.96 -18.45 2.19
C GLU A 57 2.11 -19.71 2.23
N MET A 58 1.39 -19.91 3.34
CA MET A 58 0.49 -21.05 3.54
C MET A 58 -0.69 -21.05 2.56
N ALA A 59 -1.15 -19.87 2.13
CA ALA A 59 -2.20 -19.74 1.13
C ALA A 59 -1.78 -20.25 -0.26
N ARG A 60 -0.47 -20.32 -0.56
CA ARG A 60 0.08 -20.79 -1.85
C ARG A 60 -0.57 -20.10 -3.06
N GLY A 61 -0.70 -18.78 -2.99
CA GLY A 61 -1.29 -17.97 -4.07
C GLY A 61 -2.83 -17.97 -4.12
N ARG A 62 -3.52 -18.70 -3.23
CA ARG A 62 -4.99 -18.69 -3.14
C ARG A 62 -5.54 -17.46 -2.42
N ALA A 63 -4.72 -16.80 -1.60
CA ALA A 63 -5.07 -15.57 -0.91
C ALA A 63 -3.84 -14.66 -0.83
N HIS A 64 -4.01 -13.40 -1.25
CA HIS A 64 -2.97 -12.37 -1.24
C HIS A 64 -3.06 -11.46 0.00
N PHE A 65 -4.13 -11.59 0.78
CA PHE A 65 -4.46 -10.75 1.93
C PHE A 65 -5.00 -11.62 3.05
N ARG A 66 -4.72 -11.25 4.30
CA ARG A 66 -5.43 -11.78 5.45
C ARG A 66 -6.85 -11.21 5.48
N VAL A 67 -7.76 -11.87 6.21
CA VAL A 67 -9.13 -11.36 6.38
C VAL A 67 -9.13 -9.95 6.97
N GLU A 68 -8.25 -9.67 7.92
CA GLU A 68 -8.09 -8.35 8.53
C GLU A 68 -7.71 -7.27 7.50
N ASP A 69 -6.80 -7.57 6.58
CA ASP A 69 -6.39 -6.64 5.52
C ASP A 69 -7.57 -6.30 4.60
N LEU A 70 -8.41 -7.31 4.28
CA LEU A 70 -9.61 -7.11 3.47
C LEU A 70 -10.66 -6.25 4.18
N LEU A 71 -10.85 -6.45 5.49
CA LEU A 71 -11.74 -5.61 6.30
C LEU A 71 -11.24 -4.17 6.36
N ARG A 72 -9.93 -3.97 6.58
CA ARG A 72 -9.32 -2.63 6.57
C ARG A 72 -9.47 -1.96 5.22
N LEU A 73 -9.20 -2.66 4.13
CA LEU A 73 -9.38 -2.17 2.76
C LEU A 73 -10.84 -1.79 2.50
N SER A 74 -11.80 -2.59 2.96
CA SER A 74 -13.23 -2.28 2.83
C SER A 74 -13.61 -0.98 3.52
N GLY A 75 -13.04 -0.71 4.70
CA GLY A 75 -13.19 0.55 5.43
C GLY A 75 -12.64 1.72 4.62
N MET A 76 -11.41 1.62 4.13
CA MET A 76 -10.79 2.67 3.31
C MET A 76 -11.60 2.98 2.05
N ILE A 77 -12.11 1.96 1.35
CA ILE A 77 -12.95 2.15 0.16
C ILE A 77 -14.27 2.84 0.52
N ARG A 78 -14.88 2.49 1.65
CA ARG A 78 -16.08 3.17 2.14
C ARG A 78 -15.80 4.64 2.43
N ASP A 79 -14.69 4.95 3.07
CA ASP A 79 -14.30 6.33 3.38
C ASP A 79 -14.02 7.14 2.10
N LEU A 80 -13.36 6.53 1.11
CA LEU A 80 -13.13 7.12 -0.21
C LEU A 80 -14.43 7.38 -0.99
N LYS A 81 -15.41 6.47 -0.89
CA LYS A 81 -16.72 6.61 -1.55
C LYS A 81 -17.66 7.57 -0.81
N GLY A 82 -17.53 7.66 0.50
CA GLY A 82 -18.33 8.48 1.40
C GLY A 82 -17.77 9.89 1.60
N GLY A 83 -17.00 10.42 0.65
CA GLY A 83 -16.51 11.79 0.67
C GLY A 83 -17.62 12.83 0.58
N GLU A 84 -18.42 12.97 1.63
CA GLU A 84 -19.12 14.20 1.98
C GLU A 84 -18.32 14.93 3.08
N THR A 85 -18.12 16.21 2.84
CA THR A 85 -17.32 17.14 3.64
C THR A 85 -17.78 17.11 5.10
N VAL A 86 -16.89 16.76 6.04
CA VAL A 86 -17.11 17.12 7.44
C VAL A 86 -16.92 18.63 7.54
N ALA A 87 -18.04 19.37 7.44
CA ALA A 87 -18.08 20.80 7.72
C ALA A 87 -17.61 21.06 9.16
N PRO A 88 -16.90 22.17 9.43
CA PRO A 88 -16.48 22.50 10.78
C PRO A 88 -17.70 22.68 11.68
N LYS A 89 -17.70 22.00 12.83
CA LYS A 89 -18.66 22.27 13.91
C LYS A 89 -18.55 23.74 14.29
N LYS A 90 -19.54 24.57 13.94
CA LYS A 90 -19.79 25.83 14.64
C LYS A 90 -20.15 25.48 16.08
N GLY A 91 -19.16 25.56 16.97
CA GLY A 91 -19.40 25.66 18.40
C GLY A 91 -20.10 26.98 18.66
N GLY A 92 -21.42 26.93 18.78
CA GLY A 92 -22.27 28.05 19.13
C GLY A 92 -21.85 28.65 20.46
N GLY A 93 -21.90 29.99 20.50
CA GLY A 93 -21.76 30.76 21.72
C GLY A 93 -22.76 30.32 22.79
N ARG A 94 -22.34 30.49 24.03
CA ARG A 94 -23.25 30.64 25.15
C ARG A 94 -22.87 31.96 25.80
N ASP A 95 -23.67 32.97 25.51
CA ASP A 95 -23.90 34.09 26.42
C ASP A 95 -24.57 33.51 27.66
N VAL A 96 -23.90 33.54 28.82
CA VAL A 96 -24.40 34.10 30.09
C VAL A 96 -23.20 34.38 30.99
#